data_AF-A0A356TT44-F1
#
_entry.id   AF-A0A356TT44-F1
#
_cell.length_a   1.000
_cell.length_b   1.000
_cell.length_c   1.000
_cell.angle_alpha   90.00
_cell.angle_beta   90.00
_cell.angle_gamma   90.00
#
_symmetry.space_group_name_H-M   'P 1'
#
loop_
_entity.id
_entity.type
_entity.pdbx_description
1 polymer ?
#
loop_
_entity_poly.entity_id
_entity_poly.type
_entity_poly.pdbx_seq_one_letter_code
_entity_poly.pdbx_strand_id
1 'polypeptide(L)'
;MEHSWLRDIEITLEAPNGAQVRLQRFLGQEGGEIYLGQADDCDDADAPSPGTGATYCWSPTASRPSMLDYANGGGALDTAPSCTFGDVDMMPTGEYSAADDWSNLLGTPLNGDWTLSVTDLWPIDNGYIFEWSVTFDPTTVEDCSSPLI
;
A
#
# COMPACT_ATOMS: atom_id res chain seq x y z
N MET A 1 -0.16 -2.91 -7.64
CA MET A 1 1.26 -3.22 -7.37
C MET A 1 1.44 -4.72 -7.20
N GLU A 2 2.65 -5.22 -7.36
CA GLU A 2 3.05 -6.50 -6.76
C GLU A 2 4.37 -6.36 -5.98
N HIS A 3 4.60 -7.32 -5.08
CA HIS A 3 5.82 -7.51 -4.30
C HIS A 3 5.77 -8.91 -3.67
N SER A 4 6.84 -9.68 -3.70
CA SER A 4 6.92 -11.03 -3.11
C SER A 4 6.83 -11.02 -1.59
N TRP A 5 7.31 -9.94 -0.94
CA TRP A 5 7.31 -9.86 0.52
C TRP A 5 6.67 -8.59 1.09
N LEU A 6 5.41 -8.66 1.53
CA LEU A 6 4.70 -7.56 2.20
C LEU A 6 5.43 -7.01 3.42
N ARG A 7 6.16 -7.87 4.13
CA ARG A 7 6.81 -7.51 5.40
C ARG A 7 8.11 -6.73 5.20
N ASP A 8 8.55 -6.61 3.96
CA ASP A 8 9.78 -5.89 3.62
C ASP A 8 9.48 -4.46 3.16
N ILE A 9 8.23 -4.18 2.80
CA ILE A 9 7.84 -2.88 2.28
C ILE A 9 7.27 -1.94 3.34
N GLU A 10 7.62 -0.66 3.21
CA GLU A 10 6.90 0.46 3.80
C GLU A 10 6.25 1.30 2.68
N ILE A 11 4.97 1.63 2.85
CA ILE A 11 4.21 2.50 1.94
C ILE A 11 3.77 3.72 2.71
N THR A 12 4.22 4.90 2.28
CA THR A 12 3.95 6.18 2.91
C THR A 12 3.28 7.13 1.93
N LEU A 13 2.20 7.78 2.39
CA LEU A 13 1.56 8.88 1.68
C LEU A 13 1.98 10.19 2.33
N GLU A 14 2.57 11.08 1.54
CA GLU A 14 2.93 12.45 1.92
C GLU A 14 2.00 13.46 1.26
N ALA A 15 1.47 14.37 2.08
CA ALA A 15 0.65 15.50 1.67
C ALA A 15 1.51 16.71 1.24
N PRO A 16 0.95 17.72 0.55
CA PRO A 16 1.75 18.81 -0.02
C PRO A 16 2.48 19.70 1.00
N ASN A 17 2.07 19.67 2.28
CA ASN A 17 2.74 20.38 3.36
C ASN A 17 3.80 19.52 4.10
N GLY A 18 4.07 18.29 3.62
CA GLY A 18 5.01 17.35 4.22
C GLY A 18 4.44 16.49 5.36
N ALA A 19 3.15 16.61 5.70
CA ALA A 19 2.54 15.67 6.64
C ALA A 19 2.43 14.27 6.00
N GLN A 20 2.62 13.23 6.80
CA GLN A 20 2.70 11.85 6.30
C GLN A 20 1.83 10.89 7.09
N VAL A 21 1.38 9.83 6.42
CA VAL A 21 0.82 8.62 7.04
C VAL A 21 1.46 7.39 6.40
N ARG A 22 1.86 6.42 7.20
CA ARG A 22 2.19 5.09 6.70
C ARG A 22 0.91 4.31 6.45
N LEU A 23 0.70 3.96 5.19
CA LEU A 23 -0.41 3.12 4.74
C LEU A 23 -0.13 1.65 5.08
N GLN A 24 1.10 1.21 4.85
CA GLN A 24 1.64 -0.08 5.25
C GLN A 24 2.99 0.17 5.91
N ARG A 25 3.23 -0.40 7.10
CA ARG A 25 4.45 -0.15 7.88
C ARG A 25 5.40 -1.36 7.81
N PHE A 26 6.70 -1.09 7.80
CA PHE A 26 7.70 -2.12 8.02
C PHE A 26 7.82 -2.41 9.53
N LEU A 27 7.63 -3.66 9.95
CA LEU A 27 7.73 -4.09 11.35
C LEU A 27 8.96 -4.94 11.65
N GLY A 28 9.83 -5.16 10.66
CA GLY A 28 10.92 -6.12 10.74
C GLY A 28 10.54 -7.52 10.23
N GLN A 29 11.50 -8.44 10.31
CA GLN A 29 11.50 -9.73 9.61
C GLN A 29 10.79 -10.85 10.39
N GLU A 30 9.62 -10.56 10.96
CA GLU A 30 8.84 -11.58 11.68
C GLU A 30 7.59 -11.96 10.89
N GLY A 31 7.33 -13.27 10.78
CA GLY A 31 6.17 -13.83 10.08
C GLY A 31 6.54 -14.55 8.79
N GLY A 32 5.53 -15.14 8.14
CA GLY A 32 5.69 -15.79 6.84
C GLY A 32 5.63 -14.80 5.67
N GLU A 33 6.07 -15.30 4.53
CA GLU A 33 5.92 -14.68 3.20
C GLU A 33 4.45 -14.39 2.90
N ILE A 34 4.19 -13.18 2.40
CA ILE A 34 2.85 -12.78 1.95
C ILE A 34 3.03 -11.87 0.75
N TYR A 35 2.48 -12.28 -0.39
CA TYR A 35 2.56 -11.51 -1.62
C TYR A 35 1.62 -10.30 -1.58
N LEU A 36 2.03 -9.21 -2.21
CA LEU A 36 1.14 -8.26 -2.84
C LEU A 36 1.02 -8.62 -4.32
N GLY A 37 -0.19 -8.74 -4.85
CA GLY A 37 -0.39 -9.24 -6.22
C GLY A 37 0.10 -10.68 -6.40
N GLN A 38 0.26 -11.11 -7.64
CA GLN A 38 0.96 -12.34 -8.00
C GLN A 38 2.37 -11.95 -8.45
N ALA A 39 3.26 -11.72 -7.49
CA ALA A 39 4.64 -11.32 -7.73
C ALA A 39 5.42 -12.40 -8.49
N ASP A 40 6.38 -11.98 -9.31
CA ASP A 40 7.29 -12.89 -10.03
C ASP A 40 8.57 -13.08 -9.23
N ASP A 41 8.54 -13.95 -8.23
CA ASP A 41 9.65 -14.20 -7.29
C ASP A 41 10.77 -15.10 -7.86
N CYS A 42 10.72 -15.42 -9.14
CA CYS A 42 11.76 -16.18 -9.84
C CYS A 42 12.35 -15.42 -11.03
N ASP A 43 12.12 -14.12 -11.07
CA ASP A 43 12.76 -13.23 -12.01
C ASP A 43 14.25 -13.02 -11.68
N ASP A 44 14.95 -12.32 -12.57
CA ASP A 44 16.35 -12.01 -12.38
C ASP A 44 16.47 -10.79 -11.45
N ALA A 45 17.15 -10.94 -10.31
CA ALA A 45 17.34 -9.85 -9.35
C ALA A 45 18.03 -8.60 -9.95
N ASP A 46 18.86 -8.76 -10.98
CA ASP A 46 19.53 -7.65 -11.68
C ASP A 46 18.69 -7.11 -12.86
N ALA A 47 17.64 -7.84 -13.26
CA ALA A 47 16.75 -7.49 -14.37
C ALA A 47 15.33 -8.01 -14.10
N PRO A 48 14.62 -7.42 -13.12
CA PRO A 48 13.34 -7.94 -12.69
C PRO A 48 12.31 -7.89 -13.82
N SER A 49 11.30 -8.74 -13.73
CA SER A 49 10.17 -8.82 -14.65
C SER A 49 8.86 -8.67 -13.88
N PRO A 50 7.91 -7.84 -14.34
CA PRO A 50 6.69 -7.63 -13.58
C PRO A 50 5.82 -8.89 -13.58
N GLY A 51 5.39 -9.29 -12.40
CA GLY A 51 4.29 -10.24 -12.21
C GLY A 51 2.91 -9.62 -12.53
N THR A 52 1.86 -10.17 -11.93
CA THR A 52 0.50 -9.60 -12.05
C THR A 52 0.18 -8.73 -10.85
N GLY A 53 0.09 -7.42 -11.08
CA GLY A 53 -0.29 -6.46 -10.05
C GLY A 53 -1.73 -6.63 -9.55
N ALA A 54 -1.95 -6.26 -8.29
CA ALA A 54 -3.27 -6.13 -7.69
C ALA A 54 -3.52 -4.71 -7.12
N THR A 55 -4.79 -4.35 -6.95
CA THR A 55 -5.19 -3.04 -6.40
C THR A 55 -5.44 -3.14 -4.90
N TYR A 56 -4.75 -2.29 -4.16
CA TYR A 56 -4.90 -2.15 -2.72
C TYR A 56 -5.32 -0.72 -2.40
N CYS A 57 -6.33 -0.58 -1.54
CA CYS A 57 -6.89 0.70 -1.16
C CYS A 57 -6.70 0.94 0.33
N TRP A 58 -6.50 2.20 0.70
CA TRP A 58 -6.45 2.63 2.10
C TRP A 58 -7.50 3.70 2.33
N SER A 59 -8.30 3.54 3.39
CA SER A 59 -9.39 4.46 3.70
C SER A 59 -9.51 4.71 5.21
N PRO A 60 -9.87 5.94 5.63
CA PRO A 60 -10.18 6.25 7.04
C PRO A 60 -11.42 5.52 7.56
N THR A 61 -12.25 4.95 6.68
CA THR A 61 -13.45 4.19 7.04
C THR A 61 -13.35 2.70 6.71
N ALA A 62 -12.15 2.21 6.40
CA ALA A 62 -11.95 0.79 6.11
C ALA A 62 -12.36 -0.10 7.30
N SER A 63 -13.01 -1.22 7.01
CA SER A 63 -13.42 -2.19 8.04
C SER A 63 -12.33 -3.18 8.40
N ARG A 64 -11.35 -3.41 7.51
CA ARG A 64 -10.15 -4.19 7.80
C ARG A 64 -9.13 -3.28 8.52
N PRO A 65 -8.38 -3.81 9.50
CA PRO A 65 -7.25 -3.09 10.10
C PRO A 65 -6.13 -2.91 9.06
N SER A 66 -4.96 -2.40 9.49
CA SER A 66 -3.80 -2.28 8.61
C SER A 66 -3.38 -3.65 8.05
N MET A 67 -2.70 -3.69 6.90
CA MET A 67 -2.39 -4.95 6.21
C MET A 67 -1.67 -5.97 7.09
N LEU A 68 -0.62 -5.56 7.83
CA LEU A 68 0.07 -6.48 8.75
C LEU A 68 -0.78 -6.85 9.95
N ASP A 69 -1.60 -5.94 10.48
CA ASP A 69 -2.50 -6.28 11.59
C ASP A 69 -3.59 -7.26 11.15
N TYR A 70 -4.05 -7.16 9.90
CA TYR A 70 -4.97 -8.11 9.27
C TYR A 70 -4.33 -9.49 9.15
N ALA A 71 -3.13 -9.56 8.56
CA ALA A 71 -2.41 -10.83 8.39
C ALA A 71 -2.05 -11.48 9.74
N ASN A 72 -1.44 -10.73 10.66
CA ASN A 72 -1.04 -11.22 11.97
C ASN A 72 -2.23 -11.56 12.87
N GLY A 73 -3.39 -10.93 12.64
CA GLY A 73 -4.63 -11.19 13.36
C GLY A 73 -5.39 -12.43 12.88
N GLY A 74 -4.86 -13.19 11.91
CA GLY A 74 -5.53 -14.35 11.33
C GLY A 74 -6.61 -13.98 10.31
N GLY A 75 -6.45 -12.84 9.63
CA GLY A 75 -7.26 -12.48 8.47
C GLY A 75 -7.21 -13.56 7.39
N ALA A 76 -8.29 -13.70 6.63
CA ALA A 76 -8.36 -14.65 5.53
C ALA A 76 -7.52 -14.13 4.36
N LEU A 77 -6.37 -14.75 4.12
CA LEU A 77 -5.49 -14.41 2.99
C LEU A 77 -5.98 -15.09 1.71
N ASP A 78 -5.72 -14.44 0.57
CA ASP A 78 -5.89 -15.05 -0.74
C ASP A 78 -4.69 -15.98 -1.02
N THR A 79 -4.74 -16.71 -2.13
CA THR A 79 -3.63 -17.56 -2.57
C THR A 79 -3.16 -17.10 -3.94
N ALA A 80 -1.84 -17.00 -4.11
CA ALA A 80 -1.19 -16.75 -5.39
C ALA A 80 -0.32 -17.94 -5.78
N PRO A 81 -0.15 -18.22 -7.09
CA PRO A 81 0.84 -19.20 -7.52
C PRO A 81 2.25 -18.68 -7.21
N SER A 82 3.09 -19.53 -6.62
CA SER A 82 4.52 -19.30 -6.46
C SER A 82 5.28 -20.20 -7.43
N CYS A 83 6.23 -19.62 -8.17
CA CYS A 83 7.10 -20.41 -9.04
C CYS A 83 8.09 -21.31 -8.29
N THR A 84 8.24 -21.14 -6.98
CA THR A 84 9.17 -21.90 -6.14
C THR A 84 8.45 -22.96 -5.30
N PHE A 85 7.27 -22.65 -4.76
CA PHE A 85 6.61 -23.47 -3.73
C PHE A 85 5.19 -23.95 -4.10
N GLY A 86 4.75 -23.70 -5.33
CA GLY A 86 3.40 -24.04 -5.79
C GLY A 86 2.42 -22.90 -5.50
N ASP A 87 2.00 -22.75 -4.25
CA ASP A 87 1.08 -21.71 -3.80
C ASP A 87 1.66 -20.96 -2.59
N VAL A 88 1.37 -19.65 -2.49
CA VAL A 88 1.78 -18.75 -1.41
C VAL A 88 0.60 -17.90 -0.93
N ASP A 89 0.66 -17.46 0.33
CA ASP A 89 -0.31 -16.51 0.87
C ASP A 89 -0.18 -15.15 0.14
N MET A 90 -1.32 -14.54 -0.19
CA MET A 90 -1.41 -13.23 -0.83
C MET A 90 -2.36 -12.33 -0.03
N MET A 91 -1.98 -11.06 0.15
CA MET A 91 -2.92 -10.11 0.74
C MET A 91 -4.15 -9.96 -0.15
N PRO A 92 -5.36 -10.12 0.41
CA PRO A 92 -6.55 -9.98 -0.39
C PRO A 92 -6.71 -8.54 -0.86
N THR A 93 -7.24 -8.36 -2.07
CA THR A 93 -7.56 -7.02 -2.56
C THR A 93 -8.65 -6.38 -1.71
N GLY A 94 -8.74 -5.04 -1.77
CA GLY A 94 -9.76 -4.28 -1.06
C GLY A 94 -9.19 -3.17 -0.19
N GLU A 95 -10.02 -2.71 0.75
CA GLU A 95 -9.74 -1.54 1.59
C GLU A 95 -9.21 -1.93 2.96
N TYR A 96 -8.11 -1.29 3.37
CA TYR A 96 -7.45 -1.42 4.67
C TYR A 96 -7.38 -0.08 5.39
N SER A 97 -7.31 -0.08 6.72
CA SER A 97 -6.92 1.12 7.44
C SER A 97 -5.43 1.42 7.19
N ALA A 98 -5.01 2.68 7.34
CA ALA A 98 -3.58 2.99 7.41
C ALA A 98 -2.95 2.35 8.66
N ALA A 99 -1.63 2.18 8.62
CA ALA A 99 -0.85 1.73 9.77
C ALA A 99 -0.63 2.84 10.81
N ASP A 100 -0.62 4.09 10.36
CA ASP A 100 -0.68 5.29 11.21
C ASP A 100 -2.10 5.86 11.31
N ASP A 101 -2.30 6.80 12.24
CA ASP A 101 -3.57 7.51 12.38
C ASP A 101 -3.76 8.53 11.25
N TRP A 102 -4.91 8.47 10.58
CA TRP A 102 -5.33 9.42 9.56
C TRP A 102 -5.42 10.86 10.05
N SER A 103 -5.56 11.07 11.36
CA SER A 103 -5.56 12.40 11.97
C SER A 103 -4.28 13.20 11.68
N ASN A 104 -3.18 12.53 11.33
CA ASN A 104 -1.93 13.17 10.88
C ASN A 104 -2.10 14.00 9.60
N LEU A 105 -3.12 13.74 8.78
CA LEU A 105 -3.41 14.53 7.57
C LEU A 105 -4.42 15.66 7.81
N LEU A 106 -4.90 15.87 9.04
CA LEU A 106 -5.84 16.96 9.31
C LEU A 106 -5.17 18.32 9.14
N GLY A 107 -5.81 19.17 8.34
CA GLY A 107 -5.32 20.52 8.03
C GLY A 107 -4.31 20.59 6.90
N THR A 108 -4.02 19.48 6.21
CA THR A 108 -3.19 19.53 5.00
C THR A 108 -3.94 20.18 3.84
N PRO A 109 -3.27 20.96 2.99
CA PRO A 109 -3.87 21.44 1.75
C PRO A 109 -4.21 20.26 0.82
N LEU A 110 -5.37 20.30 0.17
CA LEU A 110 -5.73 19.31 -0.85
C LEU A 110 -4.92 19.53 -2.14
N ASN A 111 -4.70 20.80 -2.49
CA ASN A 111 -3.98 21.19 -3.70
C ASN A 111 -2.46 21.19 -3.46
N GLY A 112 -1.74 20.59 -4.40
CA GLY A 112 -0.29 20.48 -4.40
C GLY A 112 0.15 19.06 -4.68
N ASP A 113 1.44 18.81 -4.52
CA ASP A 113 2.02 17.50 -4.81
C ASP A 113 1.72 16.52 -3.68
N TRP A 114 1.00 15.46 -4.01
CA TRP A 114 0.88 14.28 -3.17
C TRP A 114 1.90 13.25 -3.63
N THR A 115 2.66 12.70 -2.69
CA THR A 115 3.72 11.74 -3.00
C THR A 115 3.42 10.40 -2.34
N LEU A 116 3.30 9.34 -3.15
CA LEU A 116 3.32 7.97 -2.66
C LEU A 116 4.75 7.45 -2.72
N SER A 117 5.31 7.10 -1.56
CA SER A 117 6.61 6.45 -1.45
C SER A 117 6.42 4.98 -1.09
N VAL A 118 7.02 4.09 -1.87
CA VAL A 118 7.09 2.65 -1.58
C VAL A 118 8.56 2.31 -1.47
N THR A 119 8.97 1.80 -0.31
CA THR A 119 10.37 1.43 -0.05
C THR A 119 10.41 -0.03 0.35
N ASP A 120 11.14 -0.83 -0.42
CA ASP A 120 11.60 -2.12 0.06
C ASP A 120 12.80 -1.91 0.99
N LEU A 121 12.61 -2.29 2.25
CA LEU A 121 13.56 -2.11 3.34
C LEU A 121 14.37 -3.38 3.62
N TRP A 122 14.21 -4.43 2.81
CA TRP A 122 14.97 -5.66 2.94
C TRP A 122 15.56 -6.12 1.60
N PRO A 123 16.76 -6.74 1.58
CA PRO A 123 17.35 -7.21 0.34
C PRO A 123 16.65 -8.47 -0.20
N ILE A 124 16.88 -8.74 -1.48
CA ILE A 124 16.50 -9.93 -2.28
C ILE A 124 15.20 -9.72 -3.05
N ASP A 125 14.16 -9.26 -2.38
CA ASP A 125 12.85 -9.07 -2.98
C ASP A 125 12.81 -7.83 -3.89
N ASN A 126 11.82 -7.81 -4.78
CA ASN A 126 11.56 -6.68 -5.67
C ASN A 126 10.06 -6.54 -5.93
N GLY A 127 9.67 -5.49 -6.66
CA GLY A 127 8.30 -5.34 -7.12
C GLY A 127 8.04 -4.10 -7.97
N TYR A 128 6.80 -4.01 -8.44
CA TYR A 128 6.34 -3.03 -9.41
C TYR A 128 5.09 -2.27 -8.95
N ILE A 129 5.13 -0.96 -9.15
CA ILE A 129 3.95 -0.10 -9.09
C ILE A 129 3.42 0.09 -10.52
N PHE A 130 2.23 -0.46 -10.80
CA PHE A 130 1.58 -0.36 -12.11
C PHE A 130 0.79 0.94 -12.27
N GLU A 131 0.09 1.33 -11.20
CA GLU A 131 -0.71 2.54 -11.12
C GLU A 131 -0.91 2.93 -9.65
N TRP A 132 -1.23 4.20 -9.41
CA TRP A 132 -1.74 4.67 -8.13
C TRP A 132 -2.65 5.89 -8.35
N SER A 133 -3.55 6.14 -7.41
CA SER A 133 -4.36 7.34 -7.38
C SER A 133 -4.69 7.73 -5.94
N VAL A 134 -5.07 8.99 -5.75
CA VAL A 134 -5.63 9.51 -4.49
C VAL A 134 -6.97 10.15 -4.80
N THR A 135 -7.97 9.93 -3.94
CA THR A 135 -9.32 10.49 -4.07
C THR A 135 -9.67 11.23 -2.79
N PHE A 136 -10.19 12.44 -2.93
CA PHE A 136 -10.64 13.26 -1.80
C PHE A 136 -12.16 13.25 -1.71
N ASP A 137 -12.69 13.40 -0.49
CA ASP A 137 -14.12 13.60 -0.29
C ASP A 137 -14.54 14.90 -1.02
N PRO A 138 -15.49 14.84 -1.96
CA PRO A 138 -15.89 16.00 -2.75
C PRO A 138 -16.45 17.15 -1.89
N THR A 139 -16.92 16.88 -0.67
CA THR A 139 -17.39 17.91 0.27
C THR A 139 -16.26 18.73 0.88
N THR A 140 -15.01 18.26 0.80
CA THR A 140 -13.82 18.96 1.31
C THR A 140 -13.18 19.88 0.28
N VAL A 141 -13.59 19.78 -0.98
CA VAL A 141 -13.12 20.66 -2.06
C VAL A 141 -13.86 21.98 -1.95
N GLU A 142 -13.14 23.09 -1.70
CA GLU A 142 -13.75 24.43 -1.72
C GLU A 142 -14.41 24.70 -3.07
N ASP A 143 -15.68 25.13 -3.03
CA ASP A 143 -16.40 25.55 -4.23
C ASP A 143 -15.91 26.93 -4.68
N CYS A 144 -14.98 26.93 -5.64
CA CYS A 144 -14.48 28.15 -6.28
C CYS A 144 -15.52 28.88 -7.15
N SER A 145 -16.78 28.44 -7.20
CA SER A 145 -17.83 29.07 -8.01
C SER A 145 -18.50 30.29 -7.37
N SER A 146 -18.19 30.60 -6.10
CA SER A 146 -18.73 31.79 -5.44
C SER A 146 -17.86 33.03 -5.73
N PRO A 147 -18.42 34.14 -6.28
CA PRO A 147 -17.66 35.37 -6.43
C PRO A 147 -17.26 35.90 -5.05
N LEU A 148 -16.02 36.34 -4.92
CA LEU A 148 -15.56 37.15 -3.79
C LEU A 148 -16.43 38.43 -3.75
N ILE A 149 -17.36 38.51 -2.79
CA ILE A 149 -18.13 39.73 -2.47
C ILE A 149 -17.27 40.62 -1.58
#